data_AF-A0A1S3R1A7-F1
#
_entry.id   AF-A0A1S3R1A7-F1
#
_cell.length_a   1.000
_cell.length_b   1.000
_cell.length_c   1.000
_cell.angle_alpha   90.00
_cell.angle_beta   90.00
_cell.angle_gamma   90.00
#
_symmetry.space_group_name_H-M   'P 1'
#
loop_
_entity.id
_entity.type
_entity.pdbx_description
1 polymer ?
#
loop_
_entity_poly.entity_id
_entity_poly.type
_entity_poly.pdbx_seq_one_letter_code
_entity_poly.pdbx_strand_id
1 'polypeptide(L)'
;MHCILLSSSLQVAVLDSLSPNQKAELILDPSTGALENETLVKNIFISLLESPREEQLNEFFVTFVEVTKQENITIITNTAVRDTMLNLTLMALAPKFDVFEPKDFQLWFQVNLVVLLASFHPGRLVDIPLNITCESYNAIFTGLDQSLESLPPHLSQGVQSSLDALMKTFQRCSRPPALIVCKETLVNEKQLCAGFNSTQLKQQMSIGNSSEFLCNFNISEYACSSTTL
;
A
#
# COMPACT_ATOMS: atom_id res chain seq x y z
N MET A 1 20.02 -18.80 -33.69
CA MET A 1 18.66 -18.30 -33.39
C MET A 1 17.64 -19.40 -33.08
N HIS A 2 17.77 -20.63 -33.62
CA HIS A 2 16.85 -21.74 -33.30
C HIS A 2 16.99 -22.33 -31.88
N CYS A 3 18.21 -22.47 -31.33
CA CYS A 3 18.38 -23.00 -29.96
C CYS A 3 17.84 -22.08 -28.86
N ILE A 4 17.93 -20.76 -29.04
CA ILE A 4 17.40 -19.78 -28.07
C ILE A 4 15.86 -19.85 -28.03
N LEU A 5 15.23 -20.04 -29.19
CA LEU A 5 13.77 -20.21 -29.29
C LEU A 5 13.29 -21.53 -28.67
N LEU A 6 14.08 -22.60 -28.79
CA LEU A 6 13.80 -23.90 -28.15
C LEU A 6 13.95 -23.84 -26.61
N SER A 7 14.93 -23.10 -26.09
CA SER A 7 15.06 -22.92 -24.63
C SER A 7 13.94 -22.06 -24.06
N SER A 8 13.52 -20.99 -24.77
CA SER A 8 12.40 -20.17 -24.33
C SER A 8 11.07 -20.92 -24.41
N SER A 9 10.84 -21.77 -25.42
CA SER A 9 9.61 -22.56 -25.51
C SER A 9 9.52 -23.66 -24.46
N LEU A 10 10.65 -24.29 -24.10
CA LEU A 10 10.69 -25.26 -23.01
C LEU A 10 10.42 -24.60 -21.65
N GLN A 11 10.96 -23.40 -21.43
CA GLN A 11 10.79 -22.66 -20.18
C GLN A 11 9.33 -22.20 -20.00
N VAL A 12 8.66 -21.77 -21.06
CA VAL A 12 7.22 -21.44 -21.04
C VAL A 12 6.37 -22.70 -20.80
N ALA A 13 6.65 -23.81 -21.48
CA ALA A 13 5.92 -25.07 -21.29
C ALA A 13 6.02 -25.63 -19.87
N VAL A 14 7.15 -25.42 -19.18
CA VAL A 14 7.30 -25.79 -17.77
C VAL A 14 6.43 -24.90 -16.89
N LEU A 15 6.38 -23.59 -17.13
CA LEU A 15 5.54 -22.66 -16.35
C LEU A 15 4.05 -22.96 -16.48
N ASP A 16 3.59 -23.40 -17.65
CA ASP A 16 2.18 -23.76 -17.90
C ASP A 16 1.75 -25.01 -17.13
N SER A 17 2.69 -25.86 -16.73
CA SER A 17 2.41 -27.06 -15.93
C SER A 17 2.29 -26.80 -14.42
N LEU A 18 2.75 -25.64 -13.95
CA LEU A 18 2.74 -25.30 -12.53
C LEU A 18 1.37 -24.80 -12.07
N SER A 19 0.96 -25.23 -10.88
CA SER A 19 -0.18 -24.65 -10.17
C SER A 19 0.11 -23.20 -9.70
N PRO A 20 -0.90 -22.39 -9.39
CA PRO A 20 -0.71 -21.04 -8.82
C PRO A 20 0.17 -21.02 -7.58
N ASN A 21 -0.02 -21.98 -6.68
CA ASN A 21 0.74 -22.11 -5.45
C ASN A 21 2.22 -22.31 -5.77
N GLN A 22 2.54 -23.25 -6.68
CA GLN A 22 3.90 -23.49 -7.12
C GLN A 22 4.52 -22.28 -7.85
N LYS A 23 3.71 -21.50 -8.58
CA LYS A 23 4.19 -20.25 -9.20
C LYS A 23 4.54 -19.20 -8.15
N ALA A 24 3.78 -19.10 -7.06
CA ALA A 24 4.08 -18.20 -5.95
C ALA A 24 5.36 -18.64 -5.21
N GLU A 25 5.47 -19.93 -4.89
CA GLU A 25 6.68 -20.53 -4.28
C GLU A 25 7.91 -20.29 -5.15
N LEU A 26 7.81 -20.53 -6.46
CA LEU A 26 8.91 -20.31 -7.42
C LEU A 26 9.40 -18.87 -7.43
N ILE A 27 8.49 -17.89 -7.37
CA ILE A 27 8.85 -16.46 -7.35
C ILE A 27 9.59 -16.12 -6.05
N LEU A 28 9.13 -16.65 -4.92
CA LEU A 28 9.63 -16.27 -3.60
C LEU A 28 10.81 -17.10 -3.11
N ASP A 29 11.10 -18.25 -3.72
CA ASP A 29 12.27 -19.07 -3.41
C ASP A 29 13.59 -18.35 -3.78
N PRO A 30 14.44 -18.01 -2.79
CA PRO A 30 15.69 -17.28 -3.04
C PRO A 30 16.66 -18.02 -3.97
N SER A 31 16.57 -19.36 -4.05
CA SER A 31 17.45 -20.18 -4.89
C SER A 31 17.17 -20.04 -6.39
N THR A 32 15.98 -19.54 -6.76
CA THR A 32 15.57 -19.38 -8.16
C THR A 32 16.05 -18.06 -8.75
N GLY A 33 16.35 -17.08 -7.90
CA GLY A 33 16.68 -15.71 -8.32
C GLY A 33 15.53 -14.99 -9.05
N ALA A 34 14.29 -15.47 -8.92
CA ALA A 34 13.15 -14.93 -9.66
C ALA A 34 12.86 -13.46 -9.33
N LEU A 35 13.01 -13.05 -8.06
CA LEU A 35 12.85 -11.64 -7.65
C LEU A 35 13.90 -10.68 -8.23
N GLU A 36 14.95 -11.19 -8.88
CA GLU A 36 15.92 -10.37 -9.62
C GLU A 36 15.72 -10.40 -11.14
N ASN A 37 14.71 -11.13 -11.62
CA ASN A 37 14.46 -11.36 -13.04
C ASN A 37 13.03 -10.97 -13.43
N GLU A 38 12.86 -9.71 -13.82
CA GLU A 38 11.59 -9.15 -14.29
C GLU A 38 10.97 -9.98 -15.44
N THR A 39 11.78 -10.46 -16.38
CA THR A 39 11.29 -11.25 -17.51
C THR A 39 10.70 -12.58 -17.07
N LEU A 40 11.35 -13.26 -16.12
CA LEU A 40 10.84 -14.51 -15.56
C LEU A 40 9.52 -14.27 -14.81
N VAL A 41 9.47 -13.27 -13.93
CA VAL A 41 8.25 -12.94 -13.17
C VAL A 41 7.10 -12.56 -14.12
N LYS A 42 7.38 -11.77 -15.15
CA LYS A 42 6.41 -11.43 -16.18
C LYS A 42 5.85 -12.68 -16.87
N ASN A 43 6.71 -13.62 -17.27
CA ASN A 43 6.27 -14.86 -17.92
C ASN A 43 5.44 -15.74 -16.96
N ILE A 44 5.82 -15.80 -15.67
CA ILE A 44 5.04 -16.51 -14.64
C ILE A 44 3.64 -15.91 -14.50
N PHE A 45 3.52 -14.58 -14.42
CA PHE A 45 2.24 -13.89 -14.34
C PHE A 45 1.41 -14.05 -15.61
N ILE A 46 2.01 -13.96 -16.80
CA ILE A 46 1.30 -14.21 -18.06
C ILE A 46 0.71 -15.62 -18.06
N SER A 47 1.53 -16.63 -17.77
CA SER A 47 1.08 -18.03 -17.70
C SER A 47 0.03 -18.25 -16.58
N LEU A 48 0.05 -17.46 -15.51
CA LEU A 48 -0.99 -17.48 -14.47
C LEU A 48 -2.33 -16.91 -14.99
N LEU A 49 -2.27 -15.79 -15.71
CA LEU A 49 -3.42 -15.00 -16.15
C LEU A 49 -4.05 -15.50 -17.47
N GLU A 50 -3.31 -16.21 -18.32
CA GLU A 50 -3.83 -16.82 -19.56
C GLU A 50 -4.74 -18.03 -19.30
N SER A 51 -4.72 -18.57 -18.08
CA SER A 51 -5.59 -19.68 -17.72
C SER A 51 -7.06 -19.24 -17.63
N PRO A 52 -8.03 -20.05 -18.12
CA PRO A 52 -9.45 -19.70 -18.05
C PRO A 52 -10.06 -19.81 -16.65
N ARG A 53 -9.33 -20.35 -15.66
CA ARG A 53 -9.84 -20.48 -14.27
C ARG A 53 -9.78 -19.12 -13.57
N GLU A 54 -10.91 -18.61 -13.09
CA GLU A 54 -10.98 -17.29 -12.45
C GLU A 54 -10.26 -17.19 -11.09
N GLU A 55 -10.06 -18.34 -10.43
CA GLU A 55 -9.50 -18.47 -9.08
C GLU A 55 -7.96 -18.41 -9.06
N GLN A 56 -7.29 -18.51 -10.22
CA GLN A 56 -5.84 -18.64 -10.33
C GLN A 56 -5.09 -17.53 -9.59
N LEU A 57 -5.52 -16.28 -9.80
CA LEU A 57 -4.90 -15.12 -9.16
C LEU A 57 -5.08 -15.16 -7.64
N ASN A 58 -6.25 -15.62 -7.16
CA ASN A 58 -6.52 -15.75 -5.73
C ASN A 58 -5.69 -16.88 -5.10
N GLU A 59 -5.66 -18.08 -5.72
CA GLU A 59 -4.82 -19.22 -5.30
C GLU A 59 -3.35 -18.83 -5.20
N PHE A 60 -2.84 -18.08 -6.19
CA PHE A 60 -1.50 -17.53 -6.20
C PHE A 60 -1.27 -16.61 -5.00
N PHE A 61 -2.12 -15.60 -4.80
CA PHE A 61 -1.92 -14.60 -3.75
C PHE A 61 -2.09 -15.16 -2.33
N VAL A 62 -2.92 -16.19 -2.13
CA VAL A 62 -3.01 -16.91 -0.86
C VAL A 62 -1.65 -17.48 -0.46
N THR A 63 -1.01 -18.21 -1.38
CA THR A 63 0.32 -18.81 -1.14
C THR A 63 1.40 -17.73 -1.03
N PHE A 64 1.33 -16.73 -1.90
CA PHE A 64 2.27 -15.61 -1.92
C PHE A 64 2.30 -14.84 -0.59
N VAL A 65 1.13 -14.56 -0.01
CA VAL A 65 1.02 -13.89 1.30
C VAL A 65 1.50 -14.79 2.43
N GLU A 66 1.24 -16.10 2.35
CA GLU A 66 1.73 -17.06 3.34
C GLU A 66 3.26 -17.11 3.37
N VAL A 67 3.89 -17.28 2.21
CA VAL A 67 5.35 -17.36 2.09
C VAL A 67 6.03 -16.04 2.45
N THR A 68 5.50 -14.89 2.01
CA THR A 68 6.06 -13.57 2.39
C THR A 68 6.02 -13.34 3.89
N LYS A 69 4.99 -13.81 4.60
CA LYS A 69 4.94 -13.77 6.07
C LYS A 69 5.96 -14.70 6.70
N GLN A 70 6.05 -15.95 6.23
CA GLN A 70 7.02 -16.94 6.75
C GLN A 70 8.46 -16.43 6.63
N GLU A 71 8.79 -15.81 5.49
CA GLU A 71 10.13 -15.29 5.19
C GLU A 71 10.35 -13.84 5.67
N ASN A 72 9.38 -13.24 6.37
CA ASN A 72 9.41 -11.85 6.84
C ASN A 72 9.69 -10.82 5.73
N ILE A 73 9.20 -11.09 4.52
CA ILE A 73 9.31 -10.18 3.37
C ILE A 73 8.25 -9.09 3.55
N THR A 74 8.69 -7.88 3.89
CA THR A 74 7.82 -6.70 4.02
C THR A 74 7.73 -5.90 2.71
N ILE A 75 8.73 -6.04 1.84
CA ILE A 75 8.82 -5.36 0.56
C ILE A 75 9.64 -6.18 -0.44
N ILE A 76 9.19 -6.27 -1.69
CA ILE A 76 10.03 -6.77 -2.79
C ILE A 76 10.98 -5.64 -3.18
N THR A 77 12.28 -5.78 -2.99
CA THR A 77 13.26 -4.69 -3.19
C THR A 77 13.43 -4.28 -4.65
N ASN A 78 13.44 -5.25 -5.56
CA ASN A 78 13.59 -5.00 -7.00
C ASN A 78 12.36 -4.26 -7.56
N THR A 79 12.53 -2.99 -7.89
CA THR A 79 11.44 -2.12 -8.36
C THR A 79 10.81 -2.60 -9.66
N ALA A 80 11.59 -3.09 -10.63
CA ALA A 80 11.05 -3.53 -11.91
C ALA A 80 10.16 -4.77 -11.75
N VAL A 81 10.58 -5.72 -10.90
CA VAL A 81 9.77 -6.90 -10.54
C VAL A 81 8.51 -6.48 -9.79
N ARG A 82 8.63 -5.63 -8.76
CA ARG A 82 7.51 -5.16 -7.95
C ARG A 82 6.48 -4.39 -8.79
N ASP A 83 6.94 -3.51 -9.68
CA ASP A 83 6.12 -2.76 -10.63
C ASP A 83 5.37 -3.69 -11.59
N THR A 84 6.07 -4.69 -12.13
CA THR A 84 5.48 -5.69 -13.04
C THR A 84 4.39 -6.49 -12.35
N MET A 85 4.66 -7.01 -11.16
CA MET A 85 3.68 -7.79 -10.38
C MET A 85 2.46 -6.95 -10.04
N LEU A 86 2.64 -5.72 -9.55
CA LEU A 86 1.54 -4.82 -9.22
C LEU A 86 0.72 -4.48 -10.47
N ASN A 87 1.37 -4.11 -11.57
CA ASN A 87 0.71 -3.73 -12.82
C ASN A 87 -0.15 -4.87 -13.37
N LEU A 88 0.42 -6.08 -13.51
CA LEU A 88 -0.30 -7.23 -14.05
C LEU A 88 -1.45 -7.66 -13.13
N THR A 89 -1.27 -7.54 -11.81
CA THR A 89 -2.34 -7.80 -10.85
C THR A 89 -3.47 -6.79 -10.99
N LEU A 90 -3.18 -5.48 -11.00
CA LEU A 90 -4.21 -4.45 -11.15
C LEU A 90 -4.95 -4.57 -12.49
N MET A 91 -4.25 -4.87 -13.59
CA MET A 91 -4.88 -5.14 -14.89
C MET A 91 -5.84 -6.34 -14.84
N ALA A 92 -5.49 -7.40 -14.12
CA ALA A 92 -6.34 -8.57 -13.95
C ALA A 92 -7.56 -8.30 -13.02
N LEU A 93 -7.42 -7.37 -12.07
CA LEU A 93 -8.48 -6.97 -11.14
C LEU A 93 -9.41 -5.89 -11.71
N ALA A 94 -8.92 -5.04 -12.62
CA ALA A 94 -9.67 -3.95 -13.23
C ALA A 94 -11.10 -4.34 -13.67
N PRO A 95 -11.32 -5.42 -14.45
CA PRO A 95 -12.68 -5.82 -14.85
C PRO A 95 -13.54 -6.35 -13.69
N LYS A 96 -12.94 -6.72 -12.55
CA LYS A 96 -13.64 -7.24 -11.37
C LYS A 96 -14.04 -6.13 -10.39
N PHE A 97 -13.45 -4.93 -10.47
CA PHE A 97 -13.73 -3.86 -9.52
C PHE A 97 -15.19 -3.38 -9.52
N ASP A 98 -15.91 -3.52 -10.64
CA ASP A 98 -17.34 -3.15 -10.72
C ASP A 98 -18.24 -4.06 -9.88
N VAL A 99 -17.81 -5.28 -9.58
CA VAL A 99 -18.56 -6.25 -8.77
C VAL A 99 -17.98 -6.47 -7.38
N PHE A 100 -16.87 -5.81 -7.06
CA PHE A 100 -16.23 -5.93 -5.75
C PHE A 100 -17.08 -5.32 -4.64
N GLU A 101 -17.24 -6.09 -3.57
CA GLU A 101 -17.70 -5.59 -2.28
C GLU A 101 -16.55 -4.90 -1.53
N PRO A 102 -16.85 -4.06 -0.51
CA PRO A 102 -15.80 -3.44 0.31
C PRO A 102 -14.77 -4.42 0.88
N LYS A 103 -15.18 -5.66 1.20
CA LYS A 103 -14.30 -6.72 1.70
C LYS A 103 -13.30 -7.21 0.64
N ASP A 104 -13.65 -7.17 -0.64
CA ASP A 104 -12.73 -7.54 -1.70
C ASP A 104 -11.63 -6.50 -1.84
N PHE A 105 -11.99 -5.21 -1.83
CA PHE A 105 -10.99 -4.13 -1.77
C PHE A 105 -10.11 -4.25 -0.52
N GLN A 106 -10.69 -4.59 0.62
CA GLN A 106 -9.94 -4.82 1.85
C GLN A 106 -8.93 -5.97 1.68
N LEU A 107 -9.36 -7.12 1.19
CA LEU A 107 -8.48 -8.27 0.94
C LEU A 107 -7.34 -7.89 0.00
N TRP A 108 -7.63 -7.22 -1.12
CA TRP A 108 -6.61 -6.88 -2.10
C TRP A 108 -5.62 -5.84 -1.59
N PHE A 109 -6.09 -4.71 -1.06
CA PHE A 109 -5.22 -3.60 -0.69
C PHE A 109 -4.58 -3.73 0.69
N GLN A 110 -5.17 -4.48 1.62
CA GLN A 110 -4.66 -4.62 2.99
C GLN A 110 -4.01 -5.97 3.27
N VAL A 111 -4.15 -6.96 2.38
CA VAL A 111 -3.56 -8.30 2.56
C VAL A 111 -2.71 -8.70 1.36
N ASN A 112 -3.30 -8.81 0.16
CA ASN A 112 -2.62 -9.42 -0.98
C ASN A 112 -1.51 -8.54 -1.57
N LEU A 113 -1.74 -7.23 -1.66
CA LEU A 113 -0.84 -6.31 -2.35
C LEU A 113 0.21 -5.68 -1.45
N VAL A 114 0.22 -5.91 -0.13
CA VAL A 114 1.01 -5.15 0.86
C VAL A 114 2.48 -5.01 0.46
N VAL A 115 3.15 -6.10 0.10
CA VAL A 115 4.58 -6.11 -0.28
C VAL A 115 4.87 -5.46 -1.65
N LEU A 116 3.81 -5.17 -2.41
CA LEU A 116 3.84 -4.53 -3.73
C LEU A 116 3.47 -3.04 -3.66
N LEU A 117 2.86 -2.57 -2.57
CA LEU A 117 2.33 -1.20 -2.47
C LEU A 117 3.40 -0.10 -2.57
N ALA A 118 4.67 -0.42 -2.34
CA ALA A 118 5.79 0.51 -2.58
C ALA A 118 5.89 0.99 -4.04
N SER A 119 5.28 0.25 -4.98
CA SER A 119 5.18 0.62 -6.40
C SER A 119 3.90 1.37 -6.75
N PHE A 120 3.04 1.66 -5.77
CA PHE A 120 1.81 2.39 -5.99
C PHE A 120 2.09 3.88 -6.18
N HIS A 121 1.51 4.46 -7.23
CA HIS A 121 1.63 5.88 -7.57
C HIS A 121 0.31 6.35 -8.22
N PRO A 122 0.04 7.66 -8.34
CA PRO A 122 -1.27 8.17 -8.79
C PRO A 122 -1.74 7.62 -10.14
N GLY A 123 -0.81 7.29 -11.04
CA GLY A 123 -1.11 6.67 -12.33
C GLY A 123 -1.75 5.28 -12.24
N ARG A 124 -1.66 4.59 -11.10
CA ARG A 124 -2.32 3.29 -10.83
C ARG A 124 -3.78 3.44 -10.41
N LEU A 125 -4.21 4.64 -10.05
CA LEU A 125 -5.60 4.91 -9.67
C LEU A 125 -6.55 4.88 -10.87
N VAL A 126 -6.03 4.98 -12.10
CA VAL A 126 -6.83 4.95 -13.33
C VAL A 126 -7.57 3.63 -13.52
N ASP A 127 -7.06 2.55 -12.93
CA ASP A 127 -7.68 1.23 -12.97
C ASP A 127 -8.85 1.11 -11.98
N ILE A 128 -8.99 2.02 -11.02
CA ILE A 128 -10.02 1.98 -9.97
C ILE A 128 -11.27 2.76 -10.42
N PRO A 129 -12.47 2.16 -10.45
CA PRO A 129 -13.69 2.85 -10.81
C PRO A 129 -14.01 4.03 -9.88
N LEU A 130 -14.55 5.11 -10.44
CA LEU A 130 -14.97 6.29 -9.66
C LEU A 130 -16.28 6.05 -8.88
N ASN A 131 -17.02 5.00 -9.20
CA ASN A 131 -18.33 4.69 -8.64
C ASN A 131 -18.29 3.60 -7.55
N ILE A 132 -17.25 3.59 -6.72
CA ILE A 132 -17.16 2.67 -5.57
C ILE A 132 -17.80 3.24 -4.31
N THR A 133 -18.15 2.40 -3.33
CA THR A 133 -18.70 2.90 -2.05
C THR A 133 -17.63 3.63 -1.23
N CYS A 134 -18.02 4.43 -0.23
CA CYS A 134 -17.04 5.00 0.69
C CYS A 134 -16.33 3.94 1.56
N GLU A 135 -16.95 2.79 1.79
CA GLU A 135 -16.29 1.66 2.47
C GLU A 135 -15.20 1.04 1.60
N SER A 136 -15.46 0.86 0.31
CA SER A 136 -14.45 0.41 -0.68
C SER A 136 -13.30 1.42 -0.81
N TYR A 137 -13.61 2.72 -0.86
CA TYR A 137 -12.60 3.79 -0.83
C TYR A 137 -11.75 3.73 0.45
N ASN A 138 -12.39 3.58 1.62
CA ASN A 138 -11.70 3.46 2.90
C ASN A 138 -10.77 2.23 2.89
N ALA A 139 -11.21 1.11 2.33
CA ALA A 139 -10.41 -0.10 2.26
C ALA A 139 -9.10 0.11 1.47
N ILE A 140 -9.17 0.79 0.31
CA ILE A 140 -8.01 1.18 -0.50
C ILE A 140 -7.12 2.15 0.26
N PHE A 141 -7.70 3.23 0.79
CA PHE A 141 -6.97 4.26 1.52
C PHE A 141 -6.20 3.66 2.70
N THR A 142 -6.86 2.84 3.52
CA THR A 142 -6.25 2.20 4.69
C THR A 142 -5.09 1.30 4.30
N GLY A 143 -5.19 0.51 3.22
CA GLY A 143 -4.08 -0.33 2.76
C GLY A 143 -2.86 0.48 2.34
N LEU A 144 -3.08 1.56 1.57
CA LEU A 144 -2.01 2.48 1.17
C LEU A 144 -1.39 3.20 2.37
N ASP A 145 -2.20 3.71 3.29
CA ASP A 145 -1.75 4.41 4.51
C ASP A 145 -0.93 3.49 5.42
N GLN A 146 -1.43 2.27 5.70
CA GLN A 146 -0.72 1.26 6.49
C GLN A 146 0.62 0.86 5.87
N SER A 147 0.70 0.79 4.53
CA SER A 147 1.97 0.44 3.87
C SER A 147 3.08 1.42 4.24
N LEU A 148 2.77 2.72 4.40
CA LEU A 148 3.74 3.76 4.74
C LEU A 148 4.46 3.52 6.07
N GLU A 149 3.86 2.80 7.01
CA GLU A 149 4.48 2.49 8.30
C GLU A 149 5.75 1.63 8.14
N SER A 150 5.79 0.79 7.09
CA SER A 150 6.89 -0.14 6.83
C SER A 150 7.83 0.32 5.72
N LEU A 151 7.42 1.32 4.92
CA LEU A 151 8.17 1.74 3.75
C LEU A 151 9.35 2.66 4.08
N PRO A 152 10.52 2.46 3.45
CA PRO A 152 11.60 3.43 3.49
C PRO A 152 11.18 4.78 2.87
N PRO A 153 11.69 5.92 3.38
CA PRO A 153 11.26 7.25 2.94
C PRO A 153 11.33 7.49 1.42
N HIS A 154 12.33 6.91 0.74
CA HIS A 154 12.52 7.07 -0.71
C HIS A 154 11.45 6.36 -1.55
N LEU A 155 10.71 5.40 -0.99
CA LEU A 155 9.61 4.69 -1.67
C LEU A 155 8.23 5.20 -1.22
N SER A 156 8.15 5.96 -0.13
CA SER A 156 6.89 6.48 0.42
C SER A 156 6.23 7.54 -0.46
N GLN A 157 6.99 8.30 -1.26
CA GLN A 157 6.48 9.47 -1.99
C GLN A 157 5.37 9.11 -3.00
N GLY A 158 5.51 7.98 -3.71
CA GLY A 158 4.51 7.52 -4.68
C GLY A 158 3.17 7.19 -3.99
N VAL A 159 3.25 6.48 -2.87
CA VAL A 159 2.10 6.09 -2.06
C VAL A 159 1.42 7.31 -1.43
N GLN A 160 2.19 8.24 -0.84
CA GLN A 160 1.66 9.49 -0.29
C GLN A 160 0.92 10.31 -1.35
N SER A 161 1.53 10.47 -2.53
CA SER A 161 0.91 11.20 -3.64
C SER A 161 -0.38 10.51 -4.10
N SER A 162 -0.45 9.18 -3.99
CA SER A 162 -1.65 8.39 -4.31
C SER A 162 -2.76 8.59 -3.30
N LEU A 163 -2.45 8.66 -2.00
CA LEU A 163 -3.42 8.99 -0.95
C LEU A 163 -4.02 10.38 -1.18
N ASP A 164 -3.18 11.38 -1.49
CA ASP A 164 -3.64 12.73 -1.82
C ASP A 164 -4.54 12.75 -3.05
N ALA A 165 -4.15 12.02 -4.10
CA ALA A 165 -4.95 11.90 -5.32
C ALA A 165 -6.29 11.19 -5.04
N LEU A 166 -6.28 10.13 -4.24
CA LEU A 166 -7.48 9.39 -3.87
C LEU A 166 -8.46 10.28 -3.07
N MET A 167 -7.96 11.07 -2.11
CA MET A 167 -8.77 12.05 -1.38
C MET A 167 -9.38 13.12 -2.29
N LYS A 168 -8.61 13.60 -3.27
CA LYS A 168 -9.09 14.59 -4.25
C LYS A 168 -10.14 14.02 -5.20
N THR A 169 -10.03 12.73 -5.55
CA THR A 169 -10.99 12.04 -6.42
C THR A 169 -12.29 11.71 -5.69
N PHE A 170 -12.21 11.26 -4.44
CA PHE A 170 -13.36 10.82 -3.65
C PHE A 170 -13.78 11.84 -2.59
N GLN A 171 -13.98 13.10 -2.99
CA GLN A 171 -14.31 14.21 -2.07
C GLN A 171 -15.61 14.00 -1.26
N ARG A 172 -16.50 13.14 -1.74
CA ARG A 172 -17.74 12.75 -1.05
C ARG A 172 -17.50 11.83 0.15
N CYS A 173 -16.34 11.19 0.23
CA CYS A 173 -15.98 10.30 1.31
C CYS A 173 -15.09 11.04 2.31
N SER A 174 -15.32 10.80 3.60
CA SER A 174 -14.48 11.33 4.66
C SER A 174 -13.14 10.59 4.70
N ARG A 175 -12.06 11.28 5.08
CA ARG A 175 -10.78 10.64 5.36
C ARG A 175 -10.99 9.54 6.42
N PRO A 176 -10.55 8.30 6.19
CA PRO A 176 -10.63 7.26 7.20
C PRO A 176 -9.93 7.70 8.49
N PRO A 177 -10.47 7.35 9.67
CA PRO A 177 -9.76 7.58 10.92
C PRO A 177 -8.43 6.84 10.83
N ALA A 178 -7.34 7.59 11.01
CA ALA A 178 -6.03 6.97 11.05
C ALA A 178 -6.01 5.98 12.21
N LEU A 179 -5.48 4.77 11.98
CA LEU A 179 -5.21 3.80 13.04
C LEU A 179 -3.98 4.26 13.86
N ILE A 180 -3.99 5.53 14.29
CA ILE A 180 -3.00 6.06 15.20
C ILE A 180 -3.33 5.47 16.56
N VAL A 181 -2.82 4.28 16.82
CA VAL A 181 -2.42 3.94 18.18
C VAL A 181 -1.14 4.76 18.40
N CYS A 182 -1.29 5.99 18.90
CA CYS A 182 -0.14 6.72 19.42
C CYS A 182 0.56 5.76 20.39
N LYS A 183 1.77 5.31 20.06
CA LYS A 183 2.57 4.56 21.01
C LYS A 183 2.83 5.52 22.17
N GLU A 184 2.14 5.30 23.29
CA GLU A 184 2.35 6.12 24.48
C GLU A 184 3.83 6.02 24.83
N THR A 185 4.53 7.13 24.63
CA THR A 185 5.88 7.31 25.14
C THR A 185 5.72 7.91 26.53
N LEU A 186 6.34 7.29 27.54
CA LEU A 186 6.39 7.86 28.89
C LEU A 186 7.32 9.08 28.86
N VAL A 187 6.78 10.23 28.45
CA VAL A 187 7.49 11.50 28.41
C VAL A 187 7.08 12.33 29.61
N ASN A 188 8.06 12.88 30.32
CA ASN A 188 7.79 13.84 31.39
C ASN A 188 7.34 15.17 30.76
N GLU A 189 6.02 15.36 30.65
CA GLU A 189 5.41 16.56 30.08
C GLU A 189 5.93 17.86 30.72
N LYS A 190 6.17 17.87 32.04
CA LYS A 190 6.70 19.06 32.73
C LYS A 190 8.09 19.44 32.25
N GLN A 191 8.93 18.44 31.96
CA GLN A 191 10.27 18.68 31.44
C GLN A 191 10.25 19.00 29.95
N LEU A 192 9.38 18.35 29.18
CA LEU A 192 9.22 18.59 27.74
C LEU A 192 8.70 20.01 27.47
N CYS A 193 7.74 20.46 28.28
CA CYS A 193 7.13 21.77 28.16
C CYS A 193 7.85 22.87 28.97
N ALA A 194 8.99 22.55 29.59
CA ALA A 194 9.78 23.54 30.33
C ALA A 194 10.31 24.62 29.38
N GLY A 195 9.74 25.82 29.48
CA GLY A 195 10.12 26.98 28.67
C GLY A 195 9.07 27.44 27.65
N PHE A 196 7.99 26.69 27.46
CA PHE A 196 6.87 27.13 26.62
C PHE A 196 5.83 27.86 27.45
N ASN A 197 5.48 29.09 27.05
CA ASN A 197 4.50 29.92 27.73
C ASN A 197 3.25 30.12 26.85
N SER A 198 2.30 29.18 26.94
CA SER A 198 1.07 29.19 26.15
C SER A 198 -0.04 30.10 26.72
N THR A 199 0.29 31.05 27.61
CA THR A 199 -0.71 31.89 28.28
C THR A 199 -1.44 32.80 27.30
N GLN A 200 -0.72 33.39 26.34
CA GLN A 200 -1.32 34.22 25.29
C GLN A 200 -2.26 33.40 24.41
N LEU A 201 -1.85 32.19 24.02
CA LEU A 201 -2.69 31.28 23.23
C LEU A 201 -4.00 30.93 23.96
N LYS A 202 -3.93 30.54 25.24
CA LYS A 202 -5.12 30.23 26.07
C LYS A 202 -6.11 31.39 26.14
N GLN A 203 -5.58 32.60 26.31
CA GLN A 203 -6.38 33.81 26.39
C GLN A 203 -7.10 34.07 25.06
N GLN A 204 -6.42 33.86 23.93
CA GLN A 204 -6.97 34.08 22.59
C GLN A 204 -8.00 33.03 22.19
N MET A 205 -7.79 31.77 22.58
CA MET A 205 -8.78 30.69 22.41
C MET A 205 -10.06 30.96 23.20
N SER A 206 -9.97 31.63 24.35
CA SER A 206 -11.13 31.99 25.20
C SER A 206 -11.92 33.17 24.67
N ILE A 207 -11.28 34.05 23.87
CA ILE A 207 -11.89 35.28 23.32
C ILE A 207 -12.58 35.01 21.97
N GLY A 208 -12.29 33.87 21.31
CA GLY A 208 -12.92 33.49 20.04
C GLY A 208 -12.44 34.33 18.85
N ASN A 209 -11.15 34.64 18.77
CA ASN A 209 -10.57 35.45 17.69
C ASN A 209 -10.41 34.69 16.35
N SER A 210 -10.17 35.43 15.27
CA SER A 210 -10.05 34.92 13.90
C SER A 210 -8.92 33.88 13.74
N SER A 211 -9.14 32.92 12.84
CA SER A 211 -8.22 31.81 12.52
C SER A 211 -6.81 32.28 12.15
N GLU A 212 -6.67 33.50 11.61
CA GLU A 212 -5.41 34.10 11.19
C GLU A 212 -4.46 34.38 12.37
N PHE A 213 -4.99 34.74 13.54
CA PHE A 213 -4.18 34.99 14.74
C PHE A 213 -3.72 33.70 15.41
N LEU A 214 -4.53 32.63 15.33
CA LEU A 214 -4.20 31.32 15.85
C LEU A 214 -3.03 30.68 15.07
N CYS A 215 -2.86 30.98 13.79
CA CYS A 215 -1.73 30.52 12.99
C CYS A 215 -0.37 31.13 13.39
N ASN A 216 -0.34 32.15 14.25
CA ASN A 216 0.91 32.77 14.71
C ASN A 216 1.61 32.00 15.84
N PHE A 217 0.96 30.99 16.41
CA PHE A 217 1.54 30.19 17.50
C PHE A 217 2.20 28.93 16.95
N ASN A 218 3.29 28.51 17.59
CA ASN A 218 3.99 27.30 17.18
C ASN A 218 3.29 26.04 17.73
N ILE A 219 3.58 24.88 17.11
CA ILE A 219 2.98 23.59 17.49
C ILE A 219 3.27 23.23 18.96
N SER A 220 4.45 23.59 19.49
CA SER A 220 4.81 23.32 20.88
C SER A 220 3.99 24.15 21.87
N GLU A 221 3.60 25.37 21.54
CA GLU A 221 2.71 26.21 22.34
C GLU A 221 1.30 25.62 22.40
N TYR A 222 0.82 25.04 21.30
CA TYR A 222 -0.43 24.28 21.29
C TYR A 222 -0.32 23.02 22.15
N ALA A 223 0.73 22.21 21.96
CA ALA A 223 0.95 20.96 22.68
C ALA A 223 1.10 21.18 24.20
N CYS A 224 1.80 22.22 24.60
CA CYS A 224 2.04 22.57 26.02
C CYS A 224 0.97 23.47 26.63
N SER A 225 -0.14 23.73 25.92
CA SER A 225 -1.24 24.54 26.46
C SER A 225 -2.03 23.79 27.54
N SER A 226 -2.17 22.46 27.48
CA SER A 226 -2.97 21.72 28.47
C SER A 226 -2.30 21.57 29.84
N THR A 227 -1.00 21.84 29.95
CA THR A 227 -0.27 21.74 31.21
C THR A 227 -0.72 22.87 32.14
N THR A 228 -1.62 22.55 33.05
CA THR A 228 -1.91 23.37 34.23
C THR A 228 -0.74 23.18 35.19
N LEU A 229 -0.12 24.29 35.61
CA LEU A 229 0.92 24.30 36.63
C LEU A 229 0.39 23.73 37.96
#